data_AF-A0A5E7UZ01-F1
#
_entry.id   AF-A0A5E7UZ01-F1
#
_cell.length_a   1.000
_cell.length_b   1.000
_cell.length_c   1.000
_cell.angle_alpha   90.00
_cell.angle_beta   90.00
_cell.angle_gamma   90.00
#
_symmetry.space_group_name_H-M   'P 1'
#
loop_
_entity.id
_entity.type
_entity.pdbx_description
1 polymer ?
#
loop_
_entity_poly.entity_id
_entity_poly.type
_entity_poly.pdbx_seq_one_letter_code
_entity_poly.pdbx_strand_id
1 'polypeptide(L)'
;MAAVFIAIAAVVEPQSLGIVKQLGDLIPAGNRLELFLGAAIGTITFSGSVIAFGKLSGRLVLGRKFRLFQGAPVQFRGQHKLNLLLGLATLALGITFMLTGNLSAFGLVLAWLS
;
A
#
# COMPACT_ATOMS: atom_id res chain seq x y z
N MET A 1 -3.78 -0.16 7.76
CA MET A 1 -2.68 -0.98 8.31
C MET A 1 -3.09 -2.37 8.75
N ALA A 2 -4.15 -2.56 9.54
CA ALA A 2 -4.63 -3.92 9.86
C ALA A 2 -4.84 -4.80 8.61
N ALA A 3 -5.47 -4.25 7.56
CA ALA A 3 -5.63 -4.93 6.26
C ALA A 3 -4.30 -5.35 5.61
N VAL A 4 -3.25 -4.55 5.77
CA VAL A 4 -1.92 -4.84 5.20
C VAL A 4 -1.28 -6.01 5.95
N PHE A 5 -1.35 -6.02 7.28
CA PHE A 5 -0.85 -7.13 8.09
C PHE A 5 -1.60 -8.43 7.84
N ILE A 6 -2.93 -8.38 7.70
CA ILE A 6 -3.74 -9.55 7.36
C ILE A 6 -3.36 -10.07 5.97
N ALA A 7 -3.14 -9.19 4.98
CA ALA A 7 -2.74 -9.60 3.65
C ALA A 7 -1.34 -10.22 3.61
N ILE A 8 -0.38 -9.70 4.37
CA ILE A 8 0.95 -10.30 4.52
C ILE A 8 0.83 -11.70 5.15
N ALA A 9 0.09 -11.83 6.25
CA ALA A 9 -0.13 -13.13 6.91
C ALA A 9 -0.78 -14.14 5.94
N ALA A 10 -1.74 -13.70 5.13
CA ALA A 10 -2.43 -14.53 4.15
C ALA A 10 -1.56 -14.99 2.98
N VAL A 11 -0.56 -14.21 2.58
CA VAL A 11 0.36 -14.57 1.49
C VAL A 11 1.51 -15.44 2.03
N VAL A 12 1.99 -15.18 3.24
CA VAL A 12 3.09 -15.94 3.87
C VAL A 12 2.60 -17.29 4.41
N GLU A 13 1.42 -17.34 5.00
CA GLU A 13 0.86 -18.54 5.63
C GLU A 13 -0.60 -18.80 5.21
N PRO A 14 -0.86 -19.02 3.90
CA PRO A 14 -2.21 -19.11 3.34
C PRO A 14 -3.06 -20.25 3.93
N GLN A 15 -2.41 -21.29 4.46
CA GLN A 15 -3.07 -22.43 5.09
C GLN A 15 -3.66 -22.11 6.46
N SER A 16 -3.04 -21.21 7.24
CA SER A 16 -3.59 -20.81 8.55
C SER A 16 -4.92 -20.05 8.40
N LEU A 17 -5.20 -19.52 7.20
CA LEU A 17 -6.44 -18.82 6.86
C LEU A 17 -7.36 -19.66 5.97
N GLY A 18 -7.04 -20.94 5.73
CA GLY A 18 -7.87 -21.84 4.92
C GLY A 18 -7.92 -21.49 3.42
N ILE A 19 -6.98 -20.66 2.92
CA ILE A 19 -6.92 -20.24 1.51
C ILE A 19 -6.41 -21.37 0.61
N VAL A 20 -5.54 -22.22 1.15
CA VAL A 20 -4.99 -23.40 0.46
C VAL A 20 -5.08 -24.64 1.34
N LYS A 21 -5.14 -25.83 0.73
CA LYS A 21 -5.25 -27.10 1.46
C LYS A 21 -3.91 -27.60 2.02
N GLN A 22 -2.79 -27.31 1.35
CA GLN A 22 -1.44 -27.69 1.79
C GLN A 22 -0.42 -26.56 1.61
N LEU A 23 0.72 -26.63 2.31
CA LEU A 23 1.80 -25.62 2.20
C LEU A 23 2.46 -25.82 0.82
N GLY A 24 2.48 -24.78 0.00
CA GLY A 24 3.03 -24.83 -1.36
C GLY A 24 2.00 -24.93 -2.49
N ASP A 25 0.71 -25.11 -2.16
CA ASP A 25 -0.36 -24.92 -3.13
C ASP A 25 -0.41 -23.46 -3.60
N LEU A 26 -0.63 -23.25 -4.90
CA LEU A 26 -0.79 -21.92 -5.46
C LEU A 26 -2.08 -21.29 -4.94
N ILE A 27 -1.97 -20.08 -4.40
CA ILE A 27 -3.14 -19.29 -4.01
C ILE A 27 -4.02 -19.08 -5.26
N PRO A 28 -5.33 -19.40 -5.21
CA PRO A 28 -6.23 -19.17 -6.33
C PRO A 28 -6.18 -17.72 -6.83
N ALA A 29 -6.34 -17.51 -8.14
CA ALA A 29 -6.24 -16.18 -8.74
C ALA A 29 -7.24 -15.16 -8.14
N GLY A 30 -8.44 -15.62 -7.75
CA GLY A 30 -9.45 -14.79 -7.06
C GLY A 30 -8.97 -14.27 -5.71
N ASN A 31 -8.48 -15.15 -4.84
CA ASN A 31 -7.93 -14.76 -3.54
C ASN A 31 -6.68 -13.87 -3.68
N ARG A 32 -5.82 -14.10 -4.68
CA ARG A 32 -4.68 -13.21 -4.96
C ARG A 32 -5.12 -11.79 -5.29
N LEU A 33 -6.20 -11.62 -6.06
CA LEU A 33 -6.78 -10.31 -6.36
C LEU A 33 -7.29 -9.62 -5.09
N GLU A 34 -8.06 -10.32 -4.25
CA GLU A 34 -8.59 -9.76 -3.01
C GLU A 34 -7.48 -9.32 -2.05
N LEU A 35 -6.44 -10.15 -1.90
CA LEU A 35 -5.27 -9.84 -1.06
C LEU A 35 -4.49 -8.63 -1.59
N PHE A 36 -4.29 -8.55 -2.91
CA PHE A 36 -3.64 -7.40 -3.53
C PHE A 36 -4.45 -6.11 -3.33
N LEU A 37 -5.76 -6.14 -3.62
CA LEU A 37 -6.61 -4.96 -3.47
C LEU A 37 -6.69 -4.49 -2.02
N GLY A 38 -6.89 -5.41 -1.07
CA GLY A 38 -6.93 -5.10 0.36
C GLY A 38 -5.63 -4.46 0.86
N ALA A 39 -4.48 -5.00 0.43
CA ALA A 39 -3.18 -4.47 0.84
C ALA A 39 -2.85 -3.13 0.16
N ALA A 40 -3.14 -2.97 -1.13
CA ALA A 40 -2.92 -1.73 -1.86
C ALA A 40 -3.76 -0.58 -1.31
N ILE A 41 -5.07 -0.79 -1.14
CA ILE A 41 -6.00 0.21 -0.57
C ILE A 41 -5.59 0.53 0.88
N GLY A 42 -5.26 -0.50 1.66
CA GLY A 42 -4.86 -0.36 3.06
C GLY A 42 -3.57 0.45 3.25
N THR A 43 -2.62 0.33 2.32
CA THR A 43 -1.33 1.06 2.36
C THR A 43 -1.51 2.51 1.93
N ILE A 44 -2.21 2.76 0.81
CA ILE A 44 -2.50 4.11 0.32
C ILE A 44 -3.28 4.93 1.35
N THR A 45 -4.31 4.32 1.94
CA THR A 45 -5.17 5.00 2.93
C THR A 45 -4.39 5.35 4.18
N PHE A 46 -3.54 4.44 4.67
CA PHE A 46 -2.70 4.74 5.83
C PHE A 46 -1.69 5.84 5.56
N SER A 47 -0.99 5.80 4.41
CA SER A 47 -0.07 6.87 4.01
C SER A 47 -0.79 8.23 3.98
N GLY A 48 -2.00 8.27 3.41
CA GLY A 48 -2.87 9.45 3.46
C GLY A 48 -3.21 9.91 4.89
N SER A 49 -3.56 8.99 5.80
CA SER A 49 -3.83 9.30 7.20
C SER A 49 -2.60 9.85 7.94
N VAL A 50 -1.41 9.29 7.71
CA VAL A 50 -0.16 9.76 8.34
C VAL A 50 0.18 11.18 7.86
N ILE A 51 0.06 11.46 6.57
CA ILE A 51 0.28 12.80 6.01
C ILE A 51 -0.75 13.80 6.57
N ALA A 52 -2.03 13.41 6.64
CA ALA A 52 -3.08 14.25 7.19
C ALA A 52 -2.89 14.53 8.69
N PHE A 53 -2.52 13.51 9.47
CA PHE A 53 -2.18 13.65 10.88
C PHE A 53 -0.98 14.58 11.05
N GLY A 54 0.10 14.42 10.27
CA GLY A 54 1.26 15.32 10.32
C GLY A 54 0.89 16.78 10.08
N LYS A 55 -0.03 17.06 9.14
CA LYS A 55 -0.53 18.41 8.86
C LYS A 55 -1.36 19.01 10.01
N LEU A 56 -2.09 18.18 10.77
CA LEU A 56 -2.95 18.62 11.89
C LEU A 56 -2.19 18.70 13.22
N SER A 57 -1.34 17.72 13.52
CA SER A 57 -0.56 17.64 14.76
C SER A 57 0.47 18.77 14.89
N GLY A 58 1.04 19.22 13.77
CA GLY A 58 1.91 20.42 13.75
C GLY A 58 1.17 21.73 14.10
N ARG A 59 -0.17 21.76 14.11
CA ARG A 59 -0.97 22.93 14.50
C ARG A 59 -1.24 22.99 16.01
N LEU A 60 -1.16 21.85 16.72
CA LEU A 60 -1.61 21.75 18.11
C LEU A 60 -0.52 22.02 19.16
N VAL A 61 0.77 21.87 18.80
CA VAL A 61 1.88 21.83 19.79
C VAL A 61 2.73 23.12 19.83
N LEU A 62 2.75 23.95 18.78
CA LEU A 62 3.56 25.18 18.76
C LEU A 62 2.77 26.39 18.23
N GLY A 63 2.37 27.26 19.15
CA GLY A 63 1.92 28.61 18.81
C GLY A 63 3.00 29.37 18.04
N ARG A 64 2.68 29.79 16.81
CA ARG A 64 3.44 30.73 15.94
C ARG A 64 4.92 30.36 15.66
N LYS A 65 5.20 30.01 14.40
CA LYS A 65 6.39 30.39 13.57
C LYS A 65 7.20 29.30 12.86
N PHE A 66 6.91 28.00 12.98
CA PHE A 66 7.57 26.98 12.13
C PHE A 66 6.59 26.29 11.18
N ARG A 67 6.39 26.88 10.00
CA ARG A 67 5.57 26.31 8.91
C ARG A 67 6.36 25.24 8.17
N LEU A 68 6.62 24.07 8.77
CA LEU A 68 7.21 22.94 8.03
C LEU A 68 6.25 22.35 6.99
N PHE A 69 4.94 22.48 7.21
CA PHE A 69 3.92 22.18 6.20
C PHE A 69 2.96 23.35 6.08
N GLN A 70 3.21 24.20 5.09
CA GLN A 70 2.21 25.18 4.67
C GLN A 70 0.94 24.42 4.27
N GLY A 71 -0.23 24.86 4.75
CA GLY A 71 -1.52 24.29 4.32
C GLY A 71 -1.83 24.49 2.81
N ALA A 72 -0.88 25.05 2.05
CA ALA A 72 -0.95 25.15 0.60
C ALA A 72 -0.82 23.73 -0.01
N PRO A 73 -1.58 23.42 -1.07
CA PRO A 73 -1.41 22.18 -1.82
C PRO A 73 0.06 22.04 -2.26
N VAL A 74 0.69 20.90 -1.95
CA VAL A 74 2.05 20.60 -2.44
C VAL A 74 1.94 20.36 -3.95
N GLN A 75 2.30 21.39 -4.72
CA GLN A 75 2.32 21.37 -6.18
C GLN A 75 3.78 21.42 -6.62
N PHE A 76 4.22 20.43 -7.38
CA PHE A 76 5.56 20.39 -7.96
C PHE A 76 5.50 20.09 -9.45
N ARG A 77 6.46 20.65 -10.21
CA ARG A 77 6.49 20.53 -11.67
C ARG A 77 6.63 19.05 -12.06
N GLY A 78 5.64 18.53 -12.80
CA GLY A 78 5.63 17.12 -13.24
C GLY A 78 4.85 16.15 -12.35
N GLN A 79 4.15 16.63 -11.32
CA GLN A 79 3.35 15.80 -10.39
C GLN A 79 2.40 14.82 -11.08
N HIS A 80 1.69 15.23 -12.13
CA HIS A 80 0.78 14.32 -12.85
C HIS A 80 1.52 13.17 -13.55
N LYS A 81 2.68 13.44 -14.17
CA LYS A 81 3.48 12.40 -14.83
C LYS A 81 4.07 11.44 -13.80
N LEU A 82 4.55 11.97 -12.67
CA LEU A 82 5.09 11.16 -11.60
C LEU A 82 4.01 10.29 -10.95
N ASN A 83 2.84 10.85 -10.61
CA ASN A 83 1.71 10.09 -10.08
C ASN A 83 1.22 9.02 -11.06
N LEU A 84 1.22 9.31 -12.37
CA LEU A 84 0.87 8.33 -13.39
C LEU A 84 1.89 7.18 -13.43
N LEU A 85 3.18 7.50 -13.41
CA LEU A 85 4.25 6.49 -13.38
C LEU A 85 4.14 5.61 -12.14
N LEU A 86 3.90 6.21 -10.97
CA LEU A 86 3.68 5.48 -9.72
C LEU A 86 2.46 4.56 -9.80
N GLY A 87 1.32 5.07 -10.30
CA GLY A 87 0.12 4.27 -10.48
C GLY A 87 0.30 3.10 -11.44
N LEU A 88 1.00 3.33 -12.55
CA LEU A 88 1.33 2.28 -13.52
C LEU A 88 2.28 1.22 -12.93
N ALA A 89 3.31 1.64 -12.18
CA ALA A 89 4.21 0.72 -11.51
C ALA A 89 3.47 -0.16 -10.50
N THR A 90 2.56 0.42 -9.71
CA THR A 90 1.72 -0.34 -8.77
C THR A 90 0.81 -1.33 -9.49
N LEU A 91 0.20 -0.93 -10.61
CA LEU A 91 -0.64 -1.84 -11.42
C LEU A 91 0.18 -2.98 -12.04
N ALA A 92 1.35 -2.67 -12.61
CA ALA A 92 2.21 -3.68 -13.22
C ALA A 92 2.67 -4.74 -12.21
N LEU A 93 3.12 -4.30 -11.03
CA LEU A 93 3.54 -5.21 -9.95
C LEU A 93 2.34 -6.00 -9.39
N GLY A 94 1.18 -5.36 -9.26
CA GLY A 94 -0.07 -6.00 -8.84
C GLY A 94 -0.54 -7.10 -9.77
N ILE A 95 -0.57 -6.81 -11.08
CA ILE A 95 -0.90 -7.80 -12.12
C ILE A 95 0.12 -8.94 -12.12
N THR A 96 1.41 -8.61 -11.96
CA THR A 96 2.46 -9.64 -11.86
C THR A 96 2.21 -10.58 -10.68
N PHE A 97 1.89 -10.05 -9.50
CA PHE A 97 1.52 -10.85 -8.34
C PHE A 97 0.25 -11.68 -8.57
N MET A 98 -0.79 -11.10 -9.19
CA MET A 98 -2.03 -11.82 -9.49
C MET A 98 -1.83 -13.01 -10.43
N LEU A 99 -0.97 -12.87 -11.45
CA LEU A 99 -0.73 -13.92 -12.43
C LEU A 99 0.23 -14.98 -11.88
N THR A 100 1.32 -14.55 -11.25
CA THR A 100 2.43 -15.44 -10.87
C THR A 100 2.38 -15.92 -9.42
N GLY A 101 1.66 -15.21 -8.53
CA GLY A 101 1.70 -15.47 -7.09
C GLY A 101 3.05 -15.15 -6.45
N ASN A 102 3.93 -14.42 -7.16
CA ASN A 102 5.28 -14.14 -6.71
C ASN A 102 5.28 -13.22 -5.47
N LEU A 103 5.68 -13.78 -4.33
CA LEU A 103 5.79 -13.06 -3.05
C LEU A 103 6.71 -11.84 -3.13
N SER A 104 7.76 -11.87 -3.95
CA SER A 104 8.65 -10.73 -4.15
C SER A 104 7.93 -9.57 -4.84
N ALA A 105 7.06 -9.84 -5.81
CA ALA A 105 6.25 -8.81 -6.46
C ALA A 105 5.28 -8.16 -5.46
N PHE A 106 4.65 -8.97 -4.60
CA PHE A 106 3.79 -8.47 -3.53
C PHE A 106 4.55 -7.64 -2.49
N GLY A 107 5.71 -8.11 -2.04
CA GLY A 107 6.57 -7.38 -1.11
C GLY A 107 7.04 -6.04 -1.71
N LEU A 108 7.38 -6.01 -3.00
CA LEU A 108 7.76 -4.78 -3.71
C LEU A 108 6.61 -3.78 -3.80
N VAL A 109 5.37 -4.24 -4.05
CA VAL A 109 4.18 -3.36 -4.00
C VAL A 109 4.06 -2.71 -2.63
N LEU A 110 4.19 -3.48 -1.56
CA LEU A 110 4.05 -2.96 -0.19
C LEU A 110 5.16 -1.99 0.16
N ALA A 111 6.42 -2.36 -0.10
CA ALA A 111 7.58 -1.53 0.20
C ALA A 111 7.59 -0.21 -0.59
N TRP A 112 7.09 -0.22 -1.83
CA TRP A 112 7.01 0.98 -2.66
C TRP A 112 5.85 1.92 -2.28
N LEU A 113 4.77 1.37 -1.69
CA LEU A 113 3.58 2.15 -1.30
C LEU A 113 3.64 2.71 0.13
N SER A 114 4.46 2.12 1.00
CA SER A 114 4.67 2.52 2.40
C SER A 114 5.66 3.67 2.54
#